data_AF-A0A1E4JRJ1-F1
#
_entry.id   AF-A0A1E4JRJ1-F1
#
_cell.length_a   1.000
_cell.length_b   1.000
_cell.length_c   1.000
_cell.angle_alpha   90.00
_cell.angle_beta   90.00
_cell.angle_gamma   90.00
#
_symmetry.space_group_name_H-M   'P 1'
#
loop_
_entity.id
_entity.type
_entity.pdbx_description
1 polymer ?
#
loop_
_entity_poly.entity_id
_entity_poly.type
_entity_poly.pdbx_seq_one_letter_code
_entity_poly.pdbx_strand_id
1 'polypeptide(L)'
;MRYDNPPSSDALYLGDGEWMSWEDFGEDEEFDEDLEQSEAREALSDPDPRLIEIFDQLLDTARDYHNLTGKHLQVYGDLGELHGAIKYGIRLHRNYAQGSDGRLGNDLIEIKTISPIKSTNVIELNFSRNFSKVLIVKIDENFKIHSKLIERKSLRKKQGKKRIRWSAF
;
A
#
# COMPACT_ATOMS: atom_id res chain seq x y z
N MET A 1 -6.44 -16.25 -36.02
CA MET A 1 -6.67 -16.04 -34.58
C MET A 1 -7.28 -14.67 -34.42
N ARG A 2 -8.50 -14.60 -33.88
CA ARG A 2 -9.13 -13.32 -33.53
C ARG A 2 -8.52 -12.91 -32.19
N TYR A 3 -7.95 -11.72 -32.12
CA TYR A 3 -7.63 -11.10 -30.84
C TYR A 3 -8.96 -10.54 -30.32
N ASP A 4 -9.46 -11.11 -29.23
CA ASP A 4 -10.63 -10.55 -28.54
C ASP A 4 -10.22 -9.20 -27.96
N ASN A 5 -11.05 -8.18 -28.19
CA ASN A 5 -10.80 -6.83 -27.69
C ASN A 5 -10.96 -6.82 -26.16
N PRO A 6 -10.16 -6.04 -25.42
CA PRO A 6 -10.36 -5.86 -23.99
C PRO A 6 -11.76 -5.30 -23.68
N PRO A 7 -12.42 -5.73 -22.59
CA PRO A 7 -13.74 -5.25 -22.22
C PRO A 7 -13.76 -3.79 -21.74
N SER A 8 -12.62 -3.26 -21.28
CA SER A 8 -12.45 -1.85 -20.90
C SER A 8 -10.98 -1.42 -21.07
N SER A 9 -10.71 -0.11 -21.01
CA SER A 9 -9.35 0.45 -21.14
C SER A 9 -8.39 -0.02 -20.04
N ASP A 10 -8.95 -0.49 -18.93
CA ASP A 10 -8.23 -0.77 -17.68
C ASP A 10 -8.23 -2.27 -17.37
N ALA A 11 -8.62 -3.11 -18.33
CA ALA A 11 -8.67 -4.56 -18.19
C ALA A 11 -7.28 -5.21 -18.34
N LEU A 12 -6.97 -6.16 -17.46
CA LEU A 12 -5.75 -6.97 -17.49
C LEU A 12 -6.03 -8.32 -18.17
N TYR A 13 -5.14 -8.75 -19.08
CA TYR A 13 -5.26 -10.03 -19.77
C TYR A 13 -4.62 -11.16 -18.95
N LEU A 14 -5.40 -12.19 -18.63
CA LEU A 14 -4.98 -13.27 -17.72
C LEU A 14 -4.39 -14.49 -18.42
N GLY A 15 -4.49 -14.56 -19.74
CA GLY A 15 -4.28 -15.79 -20.51
C GLY A 15 -5.57 -16.24 -21.18
N ASP A 16 -5.52 -17.32 -21.97
CA ASP A 16 -6.66 -18.13 -22.48
C ASP A 16 -7.96 -17.45 -22.99
N GLY A 17 -7.93 -16.14 -23.29
CA GLY A 17 -9.11 -15.37 -23.70
C GLY A 17 -9.83 -14.68 -22.53
N GLU A 18 -9.30 -14.79 -21.30
CA GLU A 18 -9.86 -14.19 -20.10
C GLU A 18 -9.29 -12.79 -19.81
N TRP A 19 -10.19 -11.90 -19.39
CA TRP A 19 -9.91 -10.51 -19.03
C TRP A 19 -10.41 -10.26 -17.62
N MET A 20 -9.63 -9.57 -16.79
CA MET A 20 -10.01 -9.10 -15.47
C MET A 20 -10.09 -7.58 -15.44
N SER A 21 -11.16 -7.04 -14.89
CA SER A 21 -11.36 -5.62 -14.63
C SER A 21 -11.12 -5.29 -13.15
N TRP A 22 -10.89 -4.01 -12.84
CA TRP A 22 -10.81 -3.55 -11.45
C TRP A 22 -12.12 -3.78 -10.67
N GLU A 23 -13.25 -3.85 -11.36
CA GLU A 23 -14.59 -4.12 -10.80
C GLU A 23 -14.72 -5.59 -10.32
N ASP A 24 -13.88 -6.50 -10.82
CA ASP A 24 -13.84 -7.91 -10.36
C ASP A 24 -13.14 -8.08 -9.00
N PHE A 25 -12.42 -7.05 -8.53
CA PHE A 25 -11.87 -6.98 -7.18
C PHE A 25 -12.94 -6.49 -6.19
N GLY A 26 -14.04 -7.24 -6.06
CA GLY A 26 -15.01 -7.18 -4.96
C GLY A 26 -15.34 -5.79 -4.41
N GLU A 27 -16.40 -5.19 -4.93
CA GLU A 27 -17.14 -4.12 -4.25
C GLU A 27 -17.76 -4.66 -2.95
N ASP A 28 -17.11 -4.37 -1.82
CA ASP A 28 -17.73 -4.43 -0.49
C ASP A 28 -16.90 -3.56 0.47
N GLU A 29 -17.14 -2.24 0.45
CA GLU A 29 -17.17 -1.32 1.60
C GLU A 29 -17.39 0.12 1.10
N GLU A 30 -18.41 0.81 1.63
CA GLU A 30 -18.78 2.20 1.34
C GLU A 30 -17.54 3.12 1.30
N PHE A 31 -17.25 3.65 0.11
CA PHE A 31 -16.05 4.41 -0.21
C PHE A 31 -16.42 5.90 -0.21
N ASP A 32 -15.77 6.72 0.63
CA ASP A 32 -15.99 8.17 0.69
C ASP A 32 -15.42 8.85 -0.59
N GLU A 33 -16.23 8.91 -1.65
CA GLU A 33 -15.88 9.38 -3.01
C GLU A 33 -15.39 10.84 -3.08
N ASP A 34 -15.72 11.68 -2.09
CA ASP A 34 -15.49 13.13 -2.16
C ASP A 34 -14.04 13.56 -1.85
N LEU A 35 -13.25 12.74 -1.15
CA LEU A 35 -11.86 13.09 -0.80
C LEU A 35 -10.85 12.63 -1.87
N GLU A 36 -11.22 11.62 -2.67
CA GLU A 36 -10.30 10.92 -3.57
C GLU A 36 -10.16 11.63 -4.92
N GLN A 37 -11.22 12.29 -5.41
CA GLN A 37 -11.22 12.90 -6.75
C GLN A 37 -10.30 14.12 -6.90
N SER A 38 -9.95 14.82 -5.81
CA SER A 38 -9.12 16.03 -5.87
C SER A 38 -7.61 15.75 -5.78
N GLU A 39 -7.21 14.68 -5.08
CA GLU A 39 -5.80 14.26 -4.96
C GLU A 39 -5.38 13.28 -6.08
N ALA A 40 -6.32 12.54 -6.69
CA ALA A 40 -6.06 11.54 -7.74
C ALA A 40 -5.53 12.12 -9.06
N ARG A 41 -5.81 13.38 -9.39
CA ARG A 41 -5.46 13.97 -10.70
C ARG A 41 -4.03 14.50 -10.82
N GLU A 42 -3.30 14.72 -9.73
CA GLU A 42 -1.95 15.31 -9.79
C GLU A 42 -0.80 14.29 -9.74
N ALA A 43 -1.07 13.00 -9.54
CA ALA A 43 -0.05 11.95 -9.38
C ALA A 43 -0.06 10.84 -10.45
N LEU A 44 -0.82 10.98 -11.54
CA LEU A 44 -0.92 9.96 -12.59
C LEU A 44 0.31 9.97 -13.52
N SER A 45 1.43 9.44 -13.02
CA SER A 45 2.24 8.56 -13.86
C SER A 45 1.82 7.14 -13.52
N ASP A 46 1.34 6.37 -14.50
CA ASP A 46 1.06 4.95 -14.28
C ASP A 46 2.27 4.29 -13.59
N PRO A 47 2.03 3.47 -12.56
CA PRO A 47 3.11 2.78 -11.88
C PRO A 47 3.91 1.95 -12.89
N ASP A 48 5.24 1.95 -12.77
CA ASP A 48 6.10 1.16 -13.63
C ASP A 48 5.64 -0.31 -13.56
N PRO A 49 5.21 -0.94 -14.67
CA PRO A 49 4.70 -2.31 -14.66
C PRO A 49 5.69 -3.31 -14.05
N ARG A 50 6.99 -3.03 -14.15
CA ARG A 50 8.03 -3.87 -13.54
C ARG A 50 8.00 -3.82 -12.02
N LEU A 51 7.58 -2.69 -11.44
CA LEU A 51 7.43 -2.54 -9.99
C LEU A 51 6.24 -3.33 -9.47
N ILE A 52 5.14 -3.36 -10.24
CA ILE A 52 3.98 -4.22 -9.96
C ILE A 52 4.40 -5.69 -9.98
N GLU A 53 5.12 -6.12 -11.01
CA GLU A 53 5.61 -7.51 -11.11
C GLU A 53 6.51 -7.89 -9.93
N ILE A 54 7.45 -7.02 -9.54
CA ILE A 54 8.32 -7.25 -8.37
C ILE A 54 7.49 -7.35 -7.08
N PHE A 55 6.48 -6.50 -6.92
CA PHE A 55 5.60 -6.51 -5.76
C PHE A 55 4.82 -7.82 -5.65
N ASP A 56 4.20 -8.27 -6.75
CA ASP A 56 3.44 -9.51 -6.79
C ASP A 56 4.33 -10.72 -6.51
N GLN A 57 5.48 -10.81 -7.19
CA GLN A 57 6.45 -11.89 -6.96
C GLN A 57 6.96 -11.93 -5.52
N LEU A 58 7.19 -10.76 -4.89
CA LEU A 58 7.64 -10.68 -3.50
C LEU A 58 6.54 -11.09 -2.53
N LEU A 59 5.30 -10.69 -2.79
CA LEU A 59 4.14 -11.06 -1.99
C LEU A 59 3.87 -12.57 -2.05
N ASP A 60 3.89 -13.13 -3.26
CA ASP A 60 3.70 -14.57 -3.49
C ASP A 60 4.84 -15.38 -2.87
N THR A 61 6.10 -14.95 -3.05
CA THR A 61 7.24 -15.61 -2.41
C THR A 61 7.11 -15.63 -0.88
N ALA A 62 6.65 -14.52 -0.29
CA ALA A 62 6.42 -14.44 1.15
C ALA A 62 5.26 -15.35 1.62
N ARG A 63 4.20 -15.47 0.81
CA ARG A 63 3.05 -16.35 1.04
C ARG A 63 3.48 -17.81 0.97
N ASP A 64 4.14 -18.20 -0.12
CA ASP A 64 4.56 -19.58 -0.37
C ASP A 64 5.56 -20.07 0.68
N TYR A 65 6.53 -19.22 1.03
CA TYR A 65 7.48 -19.54 2.11
C TYR A 65 6.76 -19.76 3.44
N HIS A 66 5.74 -18.95 3.76
CA HIS A 66 4.95 -19.13 4.98
C HIS A 66 4.13 -20.41 4.95
N ASN A 67 3.43 -20.67 3.85
CA ASN A 67 2.64 -21.89 3.68
C ASN A 67 3.49 -23.15 3.80
N LEU A 68 4.72 -23.12 3.26
CA LEU A 68 5.64 -24.25 3.27
C LEU A 68 6.29 -24.47 4.65
N THR A 69 6.64 -23.40 5.36
CA THR A 69 7.53 -23.50 6.54
C THR A 69 6.90 -23.09 7.87
N GLY A 70 5.74 -22.44 7.83
CA GLY A 70 5.12 -21.75 8.98
C GLY A 70 5.88 -20.51 9.45
N LYS A 71 6.98 -20.11 8.78
CA LYS A 71 7.80 -18.94 9.13
C LYS A 71 7.49 -17.78 8.20
N HIS A 72 7.89 -16.56 8.58
CA HIS A 72 7.69 -15.38 7.77
C HIS A 72 9.02 -14.77 7.31
N LEU A 73 9.06 -14.31 6.05
CA LEU A 73 10.15 -13.48 5.53
C LEU A 73 10.12 -12.08 6.15
N GLN A 74 11.25 -11.36 6.13
CA GLN A 74 11.37 -10.01 6.69
C GLN A 74 11.21 -8.92 5.62
N VAL A 75 10.26 -9.10 4.70
CA VAL A 75 10.07 -8.24 3.50
C VAL A 75 8.86 -7.30 3.59
N TYR A 76 8.10 -7.35 4.70
CA TYR A 76 6.85 -6.59 4.82
C TYR A 76 7.03 -5.07 4.86
N GLY A 77 8.20 -4.59 5.31
CA GLY A 77 8.54 -3.16 5.20
C GLY A 77 8.57 -2.74 3.73
N ASP A 78 9.36 -3.46 2.94
CA ASP A 78 9.52 -3.22 1.50
C ASP A 78 8.19 -3.34 0.75
N LEU A 79 7.37 -4.37 1.07
CA LEU A 79 6.02 -4.50 0.50
C LEU A 79 5.13 -3.27 0.80
N GLY A 80 5.24 -2.70 2.00
CA GLY A 80 4.50 -1.49 2.34
C GLY A 80 4.95 -0.26 1.55
N GLU A 81 6.27 -0.13 1.33
CA GLU A 81 6.83 0.96 0.51
C GLU A 81 6.46 0.81 -0.97
N LEU A 82 6.58 -0.39 -1.52
CA LEU A 82 6.18 -0.72 -2.90
C LEU A 82 4.68 -0.46 -3.11
N HIS A 83 3.82 -0.89 -2.19
CA HIS A 83 2.38 -0.59 -2.24
C HIS A 83 2.11 0.91 -2.24
N GLY A 84 2.85 1.67 -1.43
CA GLY A 84 2.78 3.13 -1.40
C GLY A 84 3.15 3.76 -2.74
N ALA A 85 4.23 3.28 -3.38
CA ALA A 85 4.66 3.75 -4.69
C ALA A 85 3.65 3.40 -5.79
N ILE A 86 3.14 2.17 -5.80
CA ILE A 86 2.23 1.65 -6.83
C ILE A 86 0.83 2.27 -6.71
N LYS A 87 0.20 2.18 -5.54
CA LYS A 87 -1.20 2.60 -5.35
C LYS A 87 -1.38 4.11 -5.21
N TYR A 88 -0.42 4.78 -4.56
CA TYR A 88 -0.54 6.20 -4.20
C TYR A 88 0.43 7.12 -4.96
N GLY A 89 1.28 6.58 -5.84
CA GLY A 89 2.28 7.37 -6.56
C GLY A 89 3.36 7.97 -5.66
N ILE A 90 3.61 7.38 -4.48
CA ILE A 90 4.62 7.89 -3.53
C ILE A 90 6.02 7.71 -4.13
N ARG A 91 6.75 8.82 -4.26
CA ARG A 91 8.17 8.80 -4.63
C ARG A 91 8.99 8.46 -3.39
N LEU A 92 9.49 7.22 -3.34
CA LEU A 92 10.31 6.74 -2.23
C LEU A 92 11.64 7.49 -2.18
N HIS A 93 12.10 7.78 -0.96
CA HIS A 93 13.45 8.31 -0.77
C HIS A 93 14.49 7.21 -0.93
N ARG A 94 15.76 7.60 -1.12
CA ARG A 94 16.86 6.63 -1.09
C ARG A 94 16.96 5.99 0.30
N ASN A 95 17.41 4.74 0.34
CA ASN A 95 17.69 4.03 1.58
C ASN A 95 18.53 4.91 2.53
N TYR A 96 18.19 4.88 3.82
CA TYR A 96 18.83 5.65 4.89
C TYR A 96 18.64 7.18 4.82
N ALA A 97 17.68 7.68 4.03
CA ALA A 97 17.28 9.08 4.11
C ALA A 97 16.75 9.41 5.52
N GLN A 98 17.25 10.50 6.10
CA GLN A 98 16.77 10.99 7.39
C GLN A 98 15.47 11.77 7.18
N GLY A 99 14.38 11.38 7.84
CA GLY A 99 13.10 12.10 7.74
C GLY A 99 11.92 11.16 7.55
N SER A 100 11.27 11.22 6.39
CA SER A 100 10.16 10.36 5.98
C SER A 100 10.60 9.31 4.96
N ASP A 101 9.74 8.36 4.65
CA ASP A 101 10.07 7.21 3.79
C ASP A 101 9.84 7.56 2.30
N GLY A 102 8.94 8.49 2.00
CA GLY A 102 8.78 9.06 0.66
C GLY A 102 8.09 10.43 0.64
N ARG A 103 7.68 10.83 -0.57
CA ARG A 103 6.97 12.09 -0.83
C ARG A 103 5.85 11.90 -1.85
N LEU A 104 4.72 12.55 -1.61
CA LEU A 104 3.59 12.69 -2.54
C LEU A 104 3.35 14.18 -2.76
N GLY A 105 3.69 14.71 -3.94
CA GLY A 105 3.69 16.16 -4.17
C GLY A 105 4.56 16.92 -3.16
N ASN A 106 3.93 17.76 -2.33
CA ASN A 106 4.60 18.50 -1.27
C ASN A 106 4.59 17.79 0.09
N ASP A 107 3.84 16.69 0.22
CA ASP A 107 3.70 15.96 1.46
C ASP A 107 4.85 14.98 1.69
N LEU A 108 5.37 14.99 2.92
CA LEU A 108 6.35 14.01 3.38
C LEU A 108 5.59 12.83 3.98
N ILE A 109 5.80 11.63 3.44
CA ILE A 109 5.03 10.44 3.78
C ILE A 109 5.87 9.48 4.63
N GLU A 110 5.38 9.19 5.84
CA GLU A 110 5.87 8.08 6.66
C GLU A 110 5.05 6.83 6.35
N ILE A 111 5.70 5.70 6.07
CA ILE A 111 5.05 4.43 5.75
C ILE A 111 5.22 3.47 6.92
N LYS A 112 4.14 2.84 7.35
CA LYS A 112 4.15 1.80 8.40
C LYS A 112 3.40 0.56 7.97
N THR A 113 4.12 -0.56 7.98
CA THR A 113 3.50 -1.86 7.73
C THR A 113 3.11 -2.58 9.03
N ILE A 114 1.86 -3.02 9.09
CA ILE A 114 1.38 -4.08 10.00
C ILE A 114 1.53 -5.40 9.23
N SER A 115 2.51 -6.21 9.63
CA SER A 115 2.76 -7.52 9.03
C SER A 115 1.80 -8.59 9.58
N PRO A 116 1.60 -9.71 8.87
CA PRO A 116 0.77 -10.83 9.32
C PRO A 116 1.24 -11.45 10.64
N ILE A 117 2.51 -11.24 11.02
CA ILE A 117 3.09 -11.71 12.28
C ILE A 117 2.50 -10.96 13.49
N LYS A 118 2.13 -9.69 13.32
CA LYS A 118 1.78 -8.81 14.44
C LYS A 118 0.30 -8.95 14.82
N SER A 119 0.01 -9.81 15.79
CA SER A 119 -1.34 -10.03 16.33
C SER A 119 -2.04 -8.79 16.91
N THR A 120 -1.29 -7.74 17.25
CA THR A 120 -1.84 -6.59 17.99
C THR A 120 -2.48 -5.52 17.11
N ASN A 121 -2.36 -5.60 15.77
CA ASN A 121 -2.86 -4.56 14.84
C ASN A 121 -2.49 -3.12 15.26
N VAL A 122 -1.30 -2.95 15.85
CA VAL A 122 -0.82 -1.69 16.41
C VAL A 122 0.47 -1.28 15.70
N ILE A 123 0.51 -0.02 15.27
CA ILE A 123 1.73 0.64 14.80
C ILE A 123 2.27 1.57 15.88
N GLU A 124 3.58 1.81 15.85
CA GLU A 124 4.21 2.90 16.62
C GLU A 124 4.64 3.98 15.64
N LEU A 125 4.15 5.21 15.86
CA LEU A 125 4.59 6.39 15.13
C LEU A 125 5.47 7.25 16.02
N ASN A 126 6.59 7.71 15.46
CA ASN A 126 7.44 8.70 16.11
C ASN A 126 7.12 10.09 15.57
N PHE A 127 6.34 10.86 16.34
CA PHE A 127 5.97 12.23 15.98
C PHE A 127 7.13 13.23 16.03
N SER A 128 8.34 12.81 16.42
CA SER A 128 9.55 13.62 16.24
C SER A 128 10.13 13.54 14.81
N ARG A 129 9.71 12.55 14.00
CA ARG A 129 10.08 12.51 12.56
C ARG A 129 9.35 13.60 11.78
N ASN A 130 9.96 14.05 10.69
CA ASN A 130 9.40 15.07 9.80
C ASN A 130 8.58 14.41 8.69
N PHE A 131 7.26 14.31 8.89
CA PHE A 131 6.27 13.84 7.93
C PHE A 131 4.97 14.65 8.08
N SER A 132 4.19 14.76 7.01
CA SER A 132 2.88 15.43 6.98
C SER A 132 1.70 14.46 6.86
N LYS A 133 1.89 13.30 6.22
CA LYS A 133 0.91 12.21 6.16
C LYS A 133 1.57 10.87 6.54
N VAL A 134 0.76 9.93 7.00
CA VAL A 134 1.16 8.55 7.29
C VAL A 134 0.40 7.61 6.37
N LEU A 135 1.11 6.74 5.67
CA LEU A 135 0.51 5.59 5.02
C LEU A 135 0.65 4.38 5.95
N ILE A 136 -0.48 3.81 6.37
CA ILE A 136 -0.50 2.52 7.07
C ILE A 136 -0.86 1.46 6.05
N VAL A 137 -0.01 0.45 5.90
CA VAL A 137 -0.28 -0.73 5.09
C VAL A 137 -0.44 -1.92 6.01
N LYS A 138 -1.55 -2.66 5.91
CA LYS A 138 -1.79 -3.89 6.66
C LYS A 138 -1.79 -5.04 5.68
N ILE A 139 -0.95 -6.03 5.95
CA ILE A 139 -0.94 -7.32 5.28
C ILE A 139 -1.51 -8.32 6.28
N ASP A 140 -2.69 -8.87 5.98
CA ASP A 140 -3.37 -9.81 6.87
C ASP A 140 -2.78 -11.24 6.77
N GLU A 141 -3.29 -12.15 7.59
CA GLU A 141 -2.88 -13.56 7.62
C GLU A 141 -3.10 -14.31 6.29
N ASN A 142 -3.99 -13.81 5.43
CA ASN A 142 -4.26 -14.34 4.09
C ASN A 142 -3.43 -13.62 3.01
N PHE A 143 -2.49 -12.75 3.42
CA PHE A 143 -1.69 -11.91 2.54
C PHE A 143 -2.53 -10.92 1.71
N LYS A 144 -3.73 -10.57 2.17
CA LYS A 144 -4.52 -9.47 1.63
C LYS A 144 -4.01 -8.15 2.16
N ILE A 145 -4.08 -7.12 1.31
CA ILE A 145 -3.48 -5.83 1.57
C ILE A 145 -4.58 -4.78 1.77
N HIS A 146 -4.51 -4.09 2.89
CA HIS A 146 -5.36 -2.95 3.22
C HIS A 146 -4.46 -1.74 3.45
N SER A 147 -4.92 -0.55 3.10
CA SER A 147 -4.13 0.67 3.32
C SER A 147 -4.98 1.88 3.65
N LYS A 148 -4.44 2.76 4.50
CA LYS A 148 -5.04 4.05 4.86
C LYS A 148 -3.99 5.14 4.82
N LEU A 149 -4.26 6.21 4.06
CA LEU A 149 -3.44 7.42 4.03
C LEU A 149 -4.06 8.48 4.94
N ILE A 150 -3.34 8.87 6.00
CA ILE A 150 -3.90 9.66 7.10
C ILE A 150 -3.07 10.92 7.30
N GLU A 151 -3.73 12.07 7.37
CA GLU A 151 -3.07 13.33 7.68
C GLU A 151 -2.53 13.34 9.12
N ARG A 152 -1.28 13.75 9.32
CA ARG A 152 -0.66 13.83 10.66
C ARG A 152 -1.46 14.69 11.63
N LYS A 153 -2.12 15.74 11.14
CA LYS A 153 -2.92 16.68 11.96
C LYS A 153 -4.17 16.03 12.56
N SER A 154 -4.73 14.98 11.95
CA SER A 154 -5.91 14.27 12.47
C SER A 154 -5.58 13.40 13.70
N LEU A 155 -4.31 12.99 13.86
CA LEU A 155 -3.88 12.02 14.87
C LEU A 155 -3.79 12.54 16.33
N ARG A 156 -4.28 13.77 16.64
CA ARG A 156 -4.31 14.47 17.95
C ARG A 156 -3.02 14.35 18.82
N LYS A 157 -2.30 15.47 18.97
CA LYS A 157 -0.90 15.64 19.46
C LYS A 157 -0.54 15.10 20.87
N LYS A 158 0.69 14.56 20.99
CA LYS A 158 1.82 15.02 21.83
C LYS A 158 3.14 14.61 21.13
N GLN A 159 4.26 15.29 21.40
CA GLN A 159 5.59 14.91 20.89
C GLN A 159 5.96 13.48 21.35
N GLY A 160 6.84 12.81 20.60
CA GLY A 160 7.35 11.48 20.94
C GLY A 160 6.65 10.31 20.24
N LYS A 161 6.79 9.12 20.82
CA LYS A 161 6.26 7.87 20.26
C LYS A 161 4.80 7.64 20.69
N LYS A 162 3.96 7.21 19.76
CA LYS A 162 2.56 6.88 20.04
C LYS A 162 2.19 5.56 19.37
N ARG A 163 1.54 4.69 20.12
CA ARG A 163 0.95 3.45 19.63
C ARG A 163 -0.46 3.74 19.13
N ILE A 164 -0.78 3.31 17.92
CA ILE A 164 -2.06 3.52 17.27
C ILE A 164 -2.58 2.18 16.76
N ARG A 165 -3.86 1.89 17.04
CA ARG A 165 -4.53 0.68 16.56
C ARG A 165 -5.09 0.91 15.16
N TRP A 166 -5.06 -0.12 14.32
CA TRP A 166 -5.68 -0.11 12.99
C TRP A 166 -7.15 0.33 13.03
N SER A 167 -7.92 -0.14 14.02
CA SER A 167 -9.34 0.17 14.21
C SER A 167 -9.64 1.58 14.73
N ALA A 168 -8.62 2.43 14.90
CA ALA A 168 -8.81 3.82 15.31
C ALA A 168 -9.15 4.75 14.13
N PHE A 169 -9.28 4.18 12.94
CA PHE A 169 -9.49 4.82 11.65
C PHE A 169 -10.52 4.05 10.86
#